data_AF-A0AAX3EQU2-F1
#
_entry.id   AF-A0AAX3EQU2-F1
#
_cell.length_a   1.000
_cell.length_b   1.000
_cell.length_c   1.000
_cell.angle_alpha   90.00
_cell.angle_beta   90.00
_cell.angle_gamma   90.00
#
_symmetry.space_group_name_H-M   'P 1'
#
loop_
_entity.id
_entity.type
_entity.pdbx_description
1 polymer ?
#
loop_
_entity_poly.entity_id
_entity_poly.type
_entity_poly.pdbx_seq_one_letter_code
_entity_poly.pdbx_strand_id
1 'polypeptide(L)'
;MRIGRNLTKDLQIDSKQHELLGFDMGEGVDRRTLVLGVIFAFAWVSLLLLVFGPPMPQTFIVYFMPPILLTVFGVQASTRQPRRRNLTQWILKLRQVTVAHRPIIRTGRRKATRQDHVPLGERFSWETVQEVIAPGTSQPRWLKEESSFDYQGRPVGPAIELHRRPARLIGQDHADKLAAKYAPKKKGS
;
A
#
# COMPACT_ATOMS: atom_id res chain seq x y z
N MET A 1 -26.82 -4.15 -21.23
CA MET A 1 -25.62 -3.72 -20.49
C MET A 1 -24.44 -4.53 -21.03
N ARG A 2 -23.49 -3.94 -21.77
CA ARG A 2 -22.32 -4.69 -22.30
C ARG A 2 -21.15 -4.51 -21.34
N ILE A 3 -20.70 -5.61 -20.74
CA ILE A 3 -19.53 -5.65 -19.86
C ILE A 3 -18.33 -5.97 -20.76
N GLY A 4 -17.51 -4.95 -21.06
CA GLY A 4 -16.22 -5.18 -21.71
C GLY A 4 -15.29 -5.92 -20.75
N ARG A 5 -14.90 -7.15 -21.09
CA ARG A 5 -13.84 -7.89 -20.38
C ARG A 5 -12.57 -7.80 -21.22
N ASN A 6 -11.53 -7.19 -20.68
CA ASN A 6 -10.18 -7.34 -21.23
C ASN A 6 -9.73 -8.78 -20.94
N LEU A 7 -9.64 -9.59 -22.00
CA LEU A 7 -9.26 -11.01 -21.95
C LEU A 7 -7.76 -11.24 -22.09
N THR A 8 -6.96 -10.18 -22.27
CA THR A 8 -5.51 -10.29 -22.32
C THR A 8 -4.95 -10.49 -20.92
N LYS A 9 -4.64 -11.75 -20.59
CA LYS A 9 -3.67 -12.06 -19.54
C LYS A 9 -2.28 -11.83 -20.14
N ASP A 10 -1.50 -10.94 -19.55
CA ASP A 10 -0.10 -10.77 -19.90
C ASP A 10 0.64 -12.10 -19.62
N LEU A 11 1.27 -12.65 -20.65
CA LEU A 11 2.12 -13.83 -20.52
C LEU A 11 3.39 -13.41 -19.75
N GLN A 12 3.48 -13.78 -18.47
CA GLN A 12 4.68 -13.53 -17.66
C GLN A 12 5.64 -14.70 -17.83
N ILE A 13 6.68 -14.51 -18.63
CA ILE A 13 7.81 -15.45 -18.73
C ILE A 13 8.75 -15.10 -17.57
N ASP A 14 8.63 -15.83 -16.47
CA ASP A 14 9.50 -15.66 -15.31
C ASP A 14 10.73 -16.58 -15.44
N SER A 15 11.92 -16.02 -15.22
CA SER A 15 13.16 -16.79 -15.18
C SER A 15 13.26 -17.55 -13.86
N LYS A 16 12.99 -18.86 -13.89
CA LYS A 16 13.11 -19.74 -12.73
C LYS A 16 14.54 -20.28 -12.59
N GLN A 17 14.97 -20.49 -11.35
CA GLN A 17 16.23 -21.11 -10.97
C GLN A 17 15.92 -22.51 -10.44
N HIS A 18 16.32 -23.53 -11.20
CA HIS A 18 16.04 -24.93 -10.86
C HIS A 18 17.09 -25.55 -9.94
N GLU A 19 18.31 -25.03 -9.93
CA GLU A 19 19.40 -25.52 -9.10
C GLU A 19 20.02 -24.38 -8.29
N LEU A 20 20.18 -24.58 -6.98
CA LEU A 20 20.91 -23.64 -6.12
C LEU A 20 21.93 -24.41 -5.28
N LEU A 21 23.22 -24.08 -5.42
CA LEU A 21 24.30 -24.67 -4.64
C LEU A 21 24.29 -26.22 -4.64
N GLY A 22 23.95 -26.83 -5.78
CA GLY A 22 23.87 -28.29 -5.94
C GLY A 22 22.58 -28.93 -5.43
N PHE A 23 21.65 -28.16 -4.86
CA PHE A 23 20.31 -28.64 -4.52
C PHE A 23 19.34 -28.35 -5.67
N ASP A 24 18.71 -29.41 -6.19
CA ASP A 24 17.60 -29.30 -7.13
C ASP A 24 16.36 -28.80 -6.39
N MET A 25 15.85 -27.65 -6.82
CA MET A 25 14.68 -26.98 -6.27
C MET A 25 13.38 -27.41 -6.97
N GLY A 26 13.42 -28.43 -7.84
CA GLY A 26 12.28 -28.98 -8.54
C GLY A 26 11.64 -27.96 -9.49
N GLU A 27 10.50 -27.41 -9.10
CA GLU A 27 9.73 -26.47 -9.93
C GLU A 27 10.47 -25.14 -10.20
N GLY A 28 11.55 -24.89 -9.45
CA GLY A 28 12.45 -23.76 -9.60
C GLY A 28 11.96 -22.49 -8.93
N VAL A 29 12.86 -21.78 -8.26
CA VAL A 29 12.57 -20.51 -7.56
C VAL A 29 12.81 -19.34 -8.51
N ASP A 30 11.90 -18.36 -8.54
CA ASP A 30 12.10 -17.16 -9.36
C ASP A 30 13.43 -16.44 -8.99
N ARG A 31 14.27 -16.13 -9.99
CA ARG A 31 15.57 -15.49 -9.75
C ARG A 31 15.45 -14.15 -9.03
N ARG A 32 14.40 -13.37 -9.31
CA ARG A 32 14.17 -12.08 -8.64
C ARG A 32 13.92 -12.26 -7.14
N THR A 33 13.21 -13.32 -6.78
CA THR A 33 12.97 -13.71 -5.40
C THR A 33 14.27 -14.06 -4.70
N LEU A 34 15.13 -14.83 -5.36
CA LEU A 34 16.40 -15.26 -4.81
C LEU A 34 17.33 -14.07 -4.55
N VAL A 35 17.51 -13.19 -5.54
CA VAL A 35 18.32 -11.96 -5.40
C VAL A 35 17.81 -11.10 -4.24
N LEU A 36 16.49 -10.90 -4.18
CA LEU A 36 15.90 -10.07 -3.14
C LEU A 36 16.07 -10.70 -1.75
N GLY A 37 15.98 -12.03 -1.66
CA GLY A 37 16.23 -12.75 -0.42
C GLY A 37 17.67 -12.70 0.05
N VAL A 38 18.62 -12.80 -0.87
CA VAL A 38 20.05 -12.63 -0.58
C VAL A 38 20.32 -11.22 -0.04
N ILE A 39 19.82 -10.18 -0.71
CA ILE A 39 19.98 -8.78 -0.26
C ILE A 39 19.41 -8.60 1.16
N PHE A 40 18.20 -9.11 1.41
CA PHE A 40 17.56 -8.98 2.71
C PHE A 40 18.32 -9.76 3.80
N ALA A 41 18.76 -10.99 3.52
CA ALA A 41 19.55 -11.79 4.44
C ALA A 41 20.86 -11.11 4.80
N PHE A 42 21.59 -10.55 3.81
CA PHE A 42 22.80 -9.78 4.07
C PHE A 42 22.55 -8.55 4.92
N ALA A 43 21.49 -7.77 4.61
CA ALA A 43 21.15 -6.60 5.42
C ALA A 43 20.80 -6.96 6.87
N TRP A 44 20.01 -8.04 7.06
CA TRP A 44 19.60 -8.52 8.38
C TRP A 44 20.78 -9.05 9.20
N VAL A 45 21.58 -9.94 8.62
CA VAL A 45 22.75 -10.53 9.30
C VAL A 45 23.78 -9.45 9.60
N SER A 46 24.05 -8.52 8.68
CA SER A 46 24.99 -7.41 8.93
C SER A 46 24.52 -6.52 10.08
N LEU A 47 23.21 -6.23 10.16
CA LEU A 47 22.64 -5.48 11.27
C LEU A 47 22.80 -6.21 12.60
N LEU A 48 22.49 -7.51 12.64
CA LEU A 48 22.63 -8.30 13.85
C LEU A 48 24.10 -8.46 14.27
N LEU A 49 25.02 -8.67 13.32
CA LEU A 49 26.45 -8.72 13.60
C LEU A 49 26.95 -7.42 14.23
N LEU A 50 26.44 -6.27 13.77
CA LEU A 50 26.81 -4.97 14.31
C LEU A 50 26.28 -4.74 15.74
N VAL A 51 25.11 -5.29 16.08
CA VAL A 51 24.47 -5.09 17.39
C VAL A 51 24.87 -6.15 18.41
N PHE A 52 24.92 -7.42 18.01
CA PHE A 52 25.08 -8.59 18.87
C PHE A 52 26.39 -9.36 18.65
N GLY A 53 27.16 -9.04 17.62
CA GLY A 53 28.39 -9.78 17.28
C GLY A 53 28.13 -11.12 16.59
N PRO A 54 29.14 -11.99 16.44
CA PRO A 54 29.01 -13.24 15.68
C PRO A 54 27.96 -14.20 16.26
N PRO A 55 27.30 -15.03 15.41
CA PRO A 55 26.24 -15.92 15.85
C PRO A 55 26.79 -17.03 16.75
N MET A 56 26.19 -17.18 17.93
CA MET A 56 26.35 -18.34 18.81
C MET A 56 25.26 -19.39 18.47
N PRO A 57 25.43 -20.66 18.88
CA PRO A 57 24.44 -21.70 18.59
C PRO A 57 23.01 -21.34 19.03
N GLN A 58 22.89 -20.61 20.14
CA GLN A 58 21.60 -20.14 20.68
C GLN A 58 20.96 -19.04 19.83
N THR A 59 21.75 -18.17 19.21
CA THR A 59 21.25 -17.04 18.41
C THR A 59 21.08 -17.39 16.94
N PHE A 60 21.60 -18.54 16.50
CA PHE A 60 21.56 -18.97 15.09
C PHE A 60 20.16 -18.87 14.47
N ILE A 61 19.13 -19.29 15.20
CA ILE A 61 17.73 -19.21 14.76
C ILE A 61 17.34 -17.76 14.47
N VAL A 62 17.72 -16.80 15.32
CA VAL A 62 17.41 -15.37 15.15
C VAL A 62 18.12 -14.75 13.95
N TYR A 63 19.32 -15.25 13.62
CA TYR A 63 20.08 -14.80 12.47
C TYR A 63 19.47 -15.25 11.14
N PHE A 64 19.00 -16.51 11.06
CA PHE A 64 18.62 -17.11 9.79
C PHE A 64 17.12 -17.29 9.58
N MET A 65 16.31 -17.50 10.63
CA MET A 65 14.88 -17.73 10.46
C MET A 65 14.12 -16.50 9.92
N PRO A 66 14.28 -15.29 10.46
CA PRO A 66 13.56 -14.12 9.96
C PRO A 66 13.74 -13.85 8.45
N PRO A 67 14.97 -13.88 7.88
CA PRO A 67 15.13 -13.66 6.44
C PRO A 67 14.56 -14.79 5.58
N ILE A 68 14.62 -16.04 6.03
CA ILE A 68 13.99 -17.17 5.33
C ILE A 68 12.46 -17.02 5.33
N LEU A 69 11.87 -16.73 6.49
CA LEU A 69 10.42 -16.54 6.59
C LEU A 69 9.96 -15.36 5.73
N LEU A 70 10.66 -14.24 5.83
CA LEU A 70 10.30 -13.03 5.09
C LEU A 70 10.41 -13.21 3.58
N THR A 71 11.36 -14.01 3.10
CA THR A 71 11.49 -14.32 1.67
C THR A 71 10.39 -15.25 1.20
N VAL A 72 10.12 -16.34 1.92
CA VAL A 72 9.06 -17.29 1.57
C VAL A 72 7.69 -16.61 1.56
N PHE A 73 7.35 -15.83 2.60
CA PHE A 73 6.05 -15.17 2.71
C PHE A 73 5.96 -13.88 1.89
N GLY A 74 7.06 -13.14 1.74
CA GLY A 74 7.09 -11.87 1.05
C GLY A 74 6.96 -12.00 -0.47
N VAL A 75 7.38 -13.13 -1.04
CA VAL A 75 7.34 -13.39 -2.48
C VAL A 75 5.95 -13.81 -2.95
N GLN A 76 5.17 -14.42 -2.06
CA GLN A 76 3.82 -14.85 -2.37
C GLN A 76 2.98 -13.67 -2.90
N ALA A 77 2.13 -13.97 -3.88
CA ALA A 77 1.19 -13.01 -4.41
C ALA A 77 0.22 -12.58 -3.31
N SER A 78 -0.09 -11.28 -3.26
CA SER A 78 -1.02 -10.78 -2.25
C SER A 78 -2.44 -11.25 -2.53
N THR A 79 -3.09 -11.81 -1.51
CA THR A 79 -4.50 -12.25 -1.56
C THR A 79 -5.44 -11.13 -1.99
N ARG A 80 -5.12 -9.88 -1.62
CA ARG A 80 -5.94 -8.70 -1.93
C ARG A 80 -5.68 -8.11 -3.31
N GLN A 81 -4.44 -8.17 -3.80
CA GLN A 81 -4.04 -7.61 -5.07
C GLN A 81 -3.12 -8.60 -5.79
N PRO A 82 -3.66 -9.53 -6.61
CA PRO A 82 -2.88 -10.61 -7.21
C PRO A 82 -1.77 -10.11 -8.15
N ARG A 83 -1.82 -8.84 -8.56
CA ARG A 83 -0.78 -8.17 -9.36
C ARG A 83 0.45 -7.70 -8.55
N ARG A 84 0.44 -7.79 -7.21
CA ARG A 84 1.52 -7.28 -6.35
C ARG A 84 1.96 -8.37 -5.35
N ARG A 85 3.27 -8.43 -5.08
CA ARG A 85 3.85 -9.31 -4.05
C ARG A 85 3.55 -8.79 -2.65
N ASN A 86 3.45 -9.68 -1.67
CA ASN A 86 3.24 -9.33 -0.26
C ASN A 86 4.30 -8.35 0.26
N LEU A 87 5.56 -8.56 -0.12
CA LEU A 87 6.66 -7.67 0.26
C LEU A 87 6.42 -6.22 -0.17
N THR A 88 5.94 -6.00 -1.39
CA THR A 88 5.64 -4.65 -1.87
C THR A 88 4.54 -4.01 -1.03
N GLN A 89 3.52 -4.78 -0.65
CA GLN A 89 2.45 -4.30 0.22
C GLN A 89 2.98 -3.95 1.62
N TRP A 90 3.86 -4.79 2.18
CA TRP A 90 4.50 -4.51 3.47
C TRP A 90 5.36 -3.25 3.42
N ILE A 91 6.17 -3.06 2.37
CA ILE A 91 6.98 -1.84 2.19
C ILE A 91 6.08 -0.61 2.07
N LEU A 92 4.98 -0.69 1.30
CA LEU A 92 4.03 0.41 1.17
C LEU A 92 3.35 0.74 2.50
N LYS A 93 2.97 -0.28 3.29
CA LYS A 93 2.43 -0.11 4.63
C LYS A 93 3.47 0.49 5.59
N LEU A 94 4.69 -0.04 5.61
CA LEU A 94 5.79 0.49 6.41
C LEU A 94 6.08 1.95 6.05
N ARG A 95 6.08 2.27 4.75
CA ARG A 95 6.23 3.65 4.26
C ARG A 95 5.07 4.53 4.72
N GLN A 96 3.83 4.06 4.67
CA GLN A 96 2.67 4.80 5.14
C GLN A 96 2.75 5.12 6.63
N VAL A 97 3.29 4.18 7.42
CA VAL A 97 3.49 4.33 8.86
C VAL A 97 4.61 5.35 9.16
N THR A 98 5.76 5.21 8.50
CA THR A 98 6.98 6.01 8.75
C THR A 98 6.91 7.39 8.09
N VAL A 99 6.61 7.45 6.80
CA VAL A 99 6.47 8.67 6.02
C VAL A 99 4.99 9.02 6.01
N ALA A 100 4.61 9.88 6.97
CA ALA A 100 3.26 10.41 7.13
C ALA A 100 2.48 10.49 5.83
N HIS A 101 1.28 9.91 5.80
CA HIS A 101 0.39 10.02 4.65
C HIS A 101 0.23 11.50 4.30
N ARG A 102 0.69 11.89 3.10
CA ARG A 102 0.47 13.25 2.59
C ARG A 102 -0.99 13.34 2.16
N PRO A 103 -1.85 14.06 2.90
CA PRO A 103 -3.25 14.15 2.54
C PRO A 103 -3.36 14.87 1.19
N ILE A 104 -4.09 14.28 0.24
CA ILE A 104 -4.40 14.94 -1.03
C ILE A 104 -5.56 15.89 -0.76
N ILE A 105 -5.26 17.09 -0.28
CA ILE A 105 -6.29 18.08 0.05
C ILE A 105 -6.57 18.94 -1.19
N ARG A 106 -7.84 19.00 -1.59
CA ARG A 106 -8.30 19.85 -2.72
C ARG A 106 -7.40 19.71 -3.94
N THR A 107 -7.03 18.48 -4.30
CA THR A 107 -6.17 18.17 -5.46
C THR A 107 -4.84 18.95 -5.52
N GLY A 108 -4.30 19.36 -4.36
CA GLY A 108 -3.03 20.09 -4.28
C GLY A 108 -3.17 21.62 -4.25
N ARG A 109 -4.39 22.17 -4.17
CA ARG A 109 -4.61 23.63 -4.11
C ARG A 109 -4.07 24.31 -2.85
N ARG A 110 -3.78 23.58 -1.77
CA ARG A 110 -3.18 24.12 -0.54
C ARG A 110 -2.07 23.23 -0.02
N LYS A 111 -1.09 23.81 0.67
CA LYS A 111 -0.11 23.05 1.46
C LYS A 111 -0.84 22.33 2.60
N ALA A 112 -0.45 21.09 2.87
CA ALA A 112 -1.00 20.32 3.98
C ALA A 112 -0.58 20.92 5.32
N THR A 113 -1.55 21.17 6.19
CA THR A 113 -1.31 21.65 7.56
C THR A 113 -1.07 20.46 8.48
N ARG A 114 -0.46 20.66 9.65
CA ARG A 114 -0.23 19.61 10.66
C ARG A 114 -1.51 18.87 11.06
N GLN A 115 -2.65 19.57 11.04
CA GLN A 115 -3.98 19.02 11.34
C GLN A 115 -4.50 18.05 10.25
N ASP A 116 -4.01 18.17 9.03
CA ASP A 116 -4.42 17.28 7.93
C ASP A 116 -3.64 15.95 7.94
N HIS A 117 -2.59 15.84 8.77
CA HIS A 117 -1.80 14.63 8.89
C HIS A 117 -2.41 13.70 9.93
N VAL A 118 -2.56 12.42 9.58
CA VAL A 118 -3.01 11.38 10.51
C VAL A 118 -2.01 11.26 11.66
N PRO A 119 -2.43 11.30 12.93
CA PRO A 119 -1.53 11.16 14.09
C PRO A 119 -0.89 9.76 14.14
N LEU A 120 0.30 9.67 14.75
CA LEU A 120 1.11 8.44 14.75
C LEU A 120 0.38 7.24 15.38
N GLY A 121 -0.36 7.47 16.47
CA GLY A 121 -1.11 6.43 17.19
C GLY A 121 -2.20 5.76 16.33
N GLU A 122 -2.78 6.49 15.38
CA GLU A 122 -3.77 5.93 14.47
C GLU A 122 -3.16 5.26 13.24
N ARG A 123 -1.94 5.65 12.87
CA ARG A 123 -1.16 4.91 11.86
C ARG A 123 -0.77 3.52 12.37
N PHE A 124 -0.53 3.43 13.67
CA PHE A 124 -0.22 2.20 14.41
C PHE A 124 -1.46 1.67 15.13
N SER A 125 -2.60 1.59 14.44
CA SER A 125 -3.75 0.91 15.02
C SER A 125 -3.49 -0.60 15.08
N TRP A 126 -3.98 -1.26 16.13
CA TRP A 126 -3.97 -2.72 16.23
C TRP A 126 -4.62 -3.40 15.02
N GLU A 127 -5.62 -2.74 14.43
CA GLU A 127 -6.29 -3.16 13.20
C GLU A 127 -5.34 -3.18 11.99
N THR A 128 -4.41 -2.23 11.91
CA THR A 128 -3.40 -2.16 10.85
C THR A 128 -2.42 -3.33 10.98
N VAL A 129 -2.05 -3.70 12.21
CA VAL A 129 -1.21 -4.87 12.51
C VAL A 129 -1.94 -6.16 12.15
N GLN A 130 -3.22 -6.29 12.56
CA GLN A 130 -4.05 -7.43 12.18
C GLN A 130 -4.20 -7.55 10.65
N GLU A 131 -4.32 -6.46 9.92
CA GLU A 131 -4.38 -6.48 8.46
C GLU A 131 -3.02 -6.80 7.79
N VAL A 132 -1.89 -6.63 8.49
CA VAL A 132 -0.59 -7.09 8.01
C VAL A 132 -0.45 -8.61 8.20
N ILE A 133 -0.89 -9.12 9.34
CA ILE A 133 -0.78 -10.54 9.72
C ILE A 133 -1.84 -11.39 8.99
N ALA A 134 -3.07 -10.90 8.89
CA ALA A 134 -4.22 -11.56 8.27
C ALA A 134 -4.90 -10.62 7.27
N PRO A 135 -4.40 -10.51 6.03
CA PRO A 135 -4.96 -9.61 5.04
C PRO A 135 -6.39 -10.01 4.65
N GLY A 136 -7.35 -9.09 4.83
CA GLY A 136 -8.76 -9.27 4.42
C GLY A 136 -9.76 -9.51 5.57
N THR A 137 -9.28 -9.68 6.80
CA THR A 137 -10.15 -9.81 7.98
C THR A 137 -10.67 -8.46 8.50
N SER A 138 -9.91 -7.39 8.28
CA SER A 138 -10.30 -6.04 8.70
C SER A 138 -11.35 -5.47 7.76
N GLN A 139 -12.54 -5.18 8.28
CA GLN A 139 -13.52 -4.40 7.54
C GLN A 139 -12.96 -3.00 7.24
N PRO A 140 -13.17 -2.49 6.02
CA PRO A 140 -12.74 -1.15 5.69
C PRO A 140 -13.46 -0.12 6.58
N ARG A 141 -12.74 0.92 7.00
CA ARG A 141 -13.23 1.86 8.03
C ARG A 141 -14.50 2.60 7.64
N TRP A 142 -14.75 2.83 6.35
CA TRP A 142 -15.99 3.45 5.86
C TRP A 142 -17.22 2.51 5.91
N LEU A 143 -17.03 1.23 6.24
CA LEU A 143 -18.11 0.30 6.58
C LEU A 143 -18.31 0.20 8.10
N LYS A 144 -17.35 0.64 8.91
CA LYS A 144 -17.50 0.67 10.36
C LYS A 144 -18.42 1.85 10.71
N GLU A 145 -19.35 1.64 11.64
CA GLU A 145 -20.25 2.68 12.13
C GLU A 145 -19.49 3.97 12.42
N GLU A 146 -19.99 5.09 11.88
CA GLU A 146 -19.36 6.40 12.00
C GLU A 146 -19.18 6.76 13.48
N SER A 147 -17.93 6.90 13.92
CA SER A 147 -17.67 7.57 15.18
C SER A 147 -18.10 9.02 15.01
N SER A 148 -19.00 9.48 15.88
CA SER A 148 -19.47 10.87 15.95
C SER A 148 -18.36 11.89 16.26
N PHE A 149 -17.10 11.43 16.40
CA PHE A 149 -15.92 12.22 16.67
C PHE A 149 -14.81 11.98 15.64
N ASP A 150 -14.17 13.06 15.20
CA ASP A 150 -12.96 13.13 14.38
C ASP A 150 -11.73 12.69 15.20
N TYR A 151 -10.59 12.49 14.54
CA TYR A 151 -9.31 12.03 15.12
C TYR A 151 -8.77 12.86 16.28
N GLN A 152 -9.33 14.06 16.48
CA GLN A 152 -9.00 14.97 17.58
C GLN A 152 -10.07 15.00 18.69
N GLY A 153 -11.02 14.06 18.69
CA GLY A 153 -12.14 14.03 19.63
C GLY A 153 -13.16 15.15 19.38
N ARG A 154 -13.15 15.75 18.20
CA ARG A 154 -14.10 16.82 17.82
C ARG A 154 -15.33 16.21 17.19
N PRO A 155 -16.55 16.68 17.50
CA PRO A 155 -17.73 16.15 16.84
C PRO A 155 -17.60 16.31 15.32
N VAL A 156 -17.75 15.20 14.58
CA VAL A 156 -17.83 15.25 13.12
C VAL A 156 -19.14 15.96 12.79
N GLY A 157 -19.10 16.96 11.91
CA GLY A 157 -20.30 17.66 11.47
C GLY A 157 -21.35 16.68 10.93
N PRO A 158 -22.64 17.05 10.92
CA PRO A 158 -23.69 16.18 10.45
C PRO A 158 -23.36 15.64 9.06
N ALA A 159 -23.71 14.38 8.81
CA ALA A 159 -23.51 13.73 7.52
C ALA A 159 -23.97 14.68 6.41
N ILE A 160 -23.06 15.03 5.51
CA ILE A 160 -23.41 15.84 4.35
C ILE A 160 -24.20 14.90 3.45
N GLU A 161 -25.53 14.99 3.51
CA GLU A 161 -26.39 14.40 2.50
C GLU A 161 -26.07 15.08 1.17
N LEU A 162 -25.16 14.46 0.41
CA LEU A 162 -25.01 14.75 -0.99
C LEU A 162 -26.32 14.29 -1.63
N HIS A 163 -27.28 15.22 -1.75
CA HIS A 163 -28.38 15.07 -2.68
C HIS A 163 -27.74 14.84 -4.05
N ARG A 164 -27.63 13.55 -4.43
CA ARG A 164 -27.18 13.14 -5.74
C ARG A 164 -28.19 13.71 -6.70
N ARG A 165 -27.95 14.94 -7.17
CA ARG A 165 -28.46 15.32 -8.48
C ARG A 165 -27.92 14.25 -9.42
N PRO A 166 -28.77 13.51 -10.14
CA PRO A 166 -28.31 12.48 -11.06
C PRO A 166 -27.20 13.11 -11.89
N ALA A 167 -26.05 12.44 -11.97
CA ALA A 167 -24.90 12.91 -12.73
C ALA A 167 -25.37 13.09 -14.17
N ARG A 168 -25.82 14.32 -14.49
CA ARG A 168 -26.29 14.66 -15.82
C ARG A 168 -25.02 14.65 -16.64
N LEU A 169 -24.93 13.71 -17.58
CA LEU A 169 -23.81 13.64 -18.50
C LEU A 169 -23.82 14.95 -19.27
N ILE A 170 -22.94 15.87 -18.89
CA ILE A 170 -22.78 17.15 -19.57
C ILE A 170 -21.97 16.83 -20.81
N GLY A 171 -22.60 16.88 -21.99
CA GLY A 171 -21.89 16.77 -23.26
C GLY A 171 -20.80 17.83 -23.36
N GLN A 172 -19.75 17.54 -24.13
CA GLN A 172 -18.55 18.39 -24.25
C GLN A 172 -18.91 19.85 -24.57
N ASP A 173 -19.87 20.07 -25.46
CA ASP A 173 -20.39 21.40 -25.82
C ASP A 173 -20.98 22.18 -24.64
N HIS A 174 -21.59 21.49 -23.69
CA HIS A 174 -22.19 22.12 -22.50
C HIS A 174 -21.13 22.36 -21.41
N ALA A 175 -20.05 21.57 -21.39
CA ALA A 175 -18.90 21.83 -20.53
C ALA A 175 -18.15 23.09 -20.99
N ASP A 176 -17.97 23.26 -22.30
CA ASP A 176 -17.30 24.42 -22.89
C ASP A 176 -18.09 25.71 -22.67
N LYS A 177 -19.42 25.66 -22.77
CA LYS A 177 -20.30 26.80 -22.43
C LYS A 177 -20.19 27.21 -20.96
N LEU A 178 -20.10 26.24 -20.05
CA LEU A 178 -19.92 26.53 -18.63
C LEU A 178 -18.52 27.12 -18.37
N ALA A 179 -17.49 26.57 -18.99
CA ALA A 179 -16.12 27.09 -18.90
C ALA A 179 -16.04 28.54 -19.40
N ALA A 180 -16.69 28.86 -20.52
CA ALA A 180 -16.78 30.21 -21.06
C ALA A 180 -17.57 31.16 -20.13
N LYS A 181 -18.68 30.68 -19.55
CA LYS A 181 -19.53 31.49 -18.65
C LYS A 181 -18.82 31.89 -17.36
N TYR A 182 -17.98 31.01 -16.82
CA TYR A 182 -17.24 31.24 -15.58
C TYR A 182 -15.79 31.66 -15.80
N ALA A 183 -15.38 31.94 -17.05
CA ALA A 183 -14.05 32.44 -17.35
C ALA A 183 -13.87 33.84 -16.74
N PRO A 184 -12.78 34.09 -15.98
CA PRO A 184 -12.52 35.41 -15.42
C PRO A 184 -12.30 36.42 -16.54
N LYS A 185 -13.10 37.49 -16.60
CA LYS A 185 -12.88 38.60 -17.52
C LYS A 185 -11.50 39.20 -17.25
N LYS A 186 -10.59 39.12 -18.24
CA LYS A 186 -9.35 39.90 -18.22
C LYS A 186 -9.73 41.38 -18.12
N LYS A 187 -9.39 42.02 -17.00
CA LYS A 187 -9.36 43.49 -16.92
C LYS A 187 -8.27 43.95 -17.88
N GLY A 188 -8.66 44.62 -18.96
CA GLY A 188 -7.73 45.24 -19.90
C GLY A 188 -6.94 46.36 -19.21
N SER A 189 -5.65 46.42 -19.53
CA SER A 189 -4.77 47.57 -19.28
C SER A 189 -5.09 48.70 -20.24
#